data_AF-A0A941YKG2-F1
#
_entry.id   AF-A0A941YKG2-F1
#
_cell.length_a   1.000
_cell.length_b   1.000
_cell.length_c   1.000
_cell.angle_alpha   90.00
_cell.angle_beta   90.00
_cell.angle_gamma   90.00
#
_symmetry.space_group_name_H-M   'P 1'
#
loop_
_entity.id
_entity.type
_entity.pdbx_description
1 polymer ?
#
loop_
_entity_poly.entity_id
_entity_poly.type
_entity_poly.pdbx_seq_one_letter_code
_entity_poly.pdbx_strand_id
1 'polypeptide(L)'
;MRKLPVVPRLALALALALAAVPAPASQQADKGVAVAFPWTFQKGTDTARETVFSTVGEIGQKAKYDMSSHDEAFTVWEEMKLKTPAYGTLPSASALRKYGKSLHAKVVLYGSVSWHTRSIWVNAGPK
;
A
#
# COMPACT_ATOMS: atom_id res chain seq x y z
N MET A 1 3.98 42.15 -76.91
CA MET A 1 4.02 40.68 -77.07
C MET A 1 5.35 40.13 -76.56
N ARG A 2 5.41 39.57 -75.35
CA ARG A 2 6.47 38.65 -74.90
C ARG A 2 5.85 37.59 -73.98
N LYS A 3 6.21 36.34 -74.23
CA LYS A 3 5.67 35.11 -73.64
C LYS A 3 6.22 34.85 -72.23
N LEU A 4 5.39 34.22 -71.39
CA LEU A 4 5.70 33.65 -70.07
C LEU A 4 6.85 32.62 -70.13
N PRO A 5 7.52 32.38 -68.99
CA PRO A 5 7.64 31.01 -68.53
C PRO A 5 7.05 30.78 -67.13
N VAL A 6 6.27 29.70 -67.06
CA VAL A 6 5.75 29.02 -65.86
C VAL A 6 6.80 28.02 -65.41
N VAL A 7 7.29 28.09 -64.16
CA VAL A 7 7.91 26.95 -63.44
C VAL A 7 7.89 27.21 -61.91
N PRO A 8 8.09 26.22 -61.03
CA PRO A 8 7.04 25.46 -60.38
C PRO A 8 7.00 25.70 -58.86
N ARG A 9 5.87 25.34 -58.25
CA ARG A 9 5.70 25.19 -56.80
C ARG A 9 6.64 24.08 -56.29
N LEU A 10 7.63 24.45 -55.48
CA LEU A 10 8.35 23.52 -54.62
C LEU A 10 7.96 23.84 -53.17
N ALA A 11 7.09 22.97 -52.67
CA ALA A 11 6.60 22.95 -51.31
C ALA A 11 7.77 22.76 -50.34
N LEU A 12 8.06 23.77 -49.53
CA LEU A 12 8.91 23.59 -48.36
C LEU A 12 8.01 23.20 -47.20
N ALA A 13 8.08 21.91 -46.87
CA ALA A 13 7.29 21.24 -45.86
C ALA A 13 7.44 21.94 -44.50
N LEU A 14 6.31 22.45 -44.01
CA LEU A 14 6.13 22.88 -42.64
C LEU A 14 6.16 21.62 -41.77
N ALA A 15 7.32 21.28 -41.23
CA ALA A 15 7.47 20.21 -40.25
C ALA A 15 6.78 20.65 -38.96
N LEU A 16 5.49 20.34 -38.82
CA LEU A 16 4.83 20.29 -37.53
C LEU A 16 5.56 19.25 -36.68
N ALA A 17 6.50 19.70 -35.87
CA ALA A 17 6.99 18.94 -34.74
C ALA A 17 5.80 18.76 -33.79
N LEU A 18 5.10 17.63 -33.93
CA LEU A 18 4.27 17.07 -32.89
C LEU A 18 5.16 16.90 -31.67
N ALA A 19 5.19 17.90 -30.80
CA ALA A 19 5.62 17.75 -29.43
C ALA A 19 4.69 16.69 -28.83
N ALA A 20 5.17 15.46 -28.76
CA ALA A 20 4.55 14.40 -28.00
C ALA A 20 4.50 14.89 -26.55
N VAL A 21 3.36 15.48 -26.15
CA VAL A 21 3.08 15.76 -24.75
C VAL A 21 3.12 14.38 -24.07
N PRO A 22 4.10 14.10 -23.21
CA PRO A 22 4.11 12.83 -22.50
C PRO A 22 2.80 12.77 -21.71
N ALA A 23 1.99 11.76 -22.02
CA ALA A 23 0.76 11.50 -21.28
C ALA A 23 1.12 11.43 -19.78
N PRO A 24 0.39 12.13 -18.90
CA PRO A 24 0.65 12.04 -17.47
C PRO A 24 0.58 10.56 -17.09
N ALA A 25 1.68 10.03 -16.57
CA ALA A 25 1.71 8.70 -15.97
C ALA A 25 0.50 8.62 -15.04
N SER A 26 -0.39 7.65 -15.30
CA SER A 26 -1.67 7.52 -14.63
C SER A 26 -1.46 7.68 -13.13
N GLN A 27 -1.87 8.82 -12.56
CA GLN A 27 -1.93 9.03 -11.12
C GLN A 27 -2.90 7.97 -10.60
N GLN A 28 -2.36 6.83 -10.14
CA GLN A 28 -3.18 5.77 -9.59
C GLN A 28 -3.94 6.37 -8.42
N ALA A 29 -5.27 6.43 -8.56
CA ALA A 29 -6.13 7.04 -7.56
C ALA A 29 -5.93 6.35 -6.21
N ASP A 30 -5.38 7.09 -5.26
CA ASP A 30 -5.25 6.67 -3.88
C ASP A 30 -6.65 6.36 -3.31
N LYS A 31 -6.82 5.19 -2.70
CA LYS A 31 -8.13 4.78 -2.15
C LYS A 31 -8.39 5.38 -0.77
N GLY A 32 -7.42 6.05 -0.16
CA GLY A 32 -7.40 6.62 1.17
C GLY A 32 -6.39 5.93 2.08
N VAL A 33 -6.39 6.33 3.35
CA VAL A 33 -5.52 5.76 4.38
C VAL A 33 -6.05 4.42 4.87
N ALA A 34 -5.17 3.45 5.09
CA ALA A 34 -5.45 2.20 5.79
C ALA A 34 -4.49 2.02 6.97
N VAL A 35 -4.99 1.44 8.06
CA VAL A 35 -4.19 1.17 9.26
C VAL A 35 -4.15 -0.33 9.55
N ALA A 36 -2.97 -0.85 9.86
CA ALA A 36 -2.74 -2.25 10.22
C ALA A 36 -2.64 -2.44 11.75
N PHE A 37 -3.74 -2.19 12.46
CA PHE A 37 -3.78 -2.29 13.92
C PHE A 37 -5.22 -2.53 14.44
N PRO A 38 -5.43 -3.30 15.52
CA PRO A 38 -4.44 -4.09 16.25
C PRO A 38 -4.24 -5.50 15.70
N TRP A 39 -3.01 -6.01 15.85
CA TRP A 39 -2.67 -7.41 15.63
C TRP A 39 -2.24 -8.05 16.95
N THR A 40 -2.84 -9.20 17.28
CA THR A 40 -2.47 -9.97 18.47
C THR A 40 -1.77 -11.25 18.08
N PHE A 41 -0.81 -11.68 18.90
CA PHE A 41 0.06 -12.80 18.57
C PHE A 41 0.08 -13.81 19.70
N GLN A 42 -0.17 -15.08 19.37
CA GLN A 42 0.09 -16.22 20.26
C GLN A 42 1.35 -16.92 19.78
N LYS A 43 2.39 -16.91 20.60
CA LYS A 43 3.74 -17.37 20.23
C LYS A 43 4.31 -16.54 19.06
N GLY A 44 5.35 -17.06 18.41
CA GLY A 44 6.09 -16.36 17.35
C GLY A 44 7.24 -15.53 17.90
N THR A 45 8.31 -15.43 17.10
CA THR A 45 9.45 -14.55 17.36
C THR A 45 9.12 -13.12 16.93
N ASP A 46 9.96 -12.15 17.31
CA ASP A 46 9.78 -10.76 16.86
C ASP A 46 9.85 -10.64 15.33
N THR A 47 10.75 -11.39 14.68
CA THR A 47 10.81 -11.50 13.21
C THR A 47 9.48 -11.99 12.61
N ALA A 48 8.79 -12.93 13.27
CA ALA A 48 7.50 -13.41 12.78
C ALA A 48 6.42 -12.32 12.85
N ARG A 49 6.45 -11.50 13.92
CA ARG A 49 5.55 -10.34 14.08
C ARG A 49 5.85 -9.27 13.05
N GLU A 50 7.12 -8.92 12.85
CA GLU A 50 7.57 -7.99 11.80
C GLU A 50 7.12 -8.47 10.41
N THR A 51 7.23 -9.77 10.13
CA THR A 51 6.77 -10.36 8.88
C THR A 51 5.28 -10.14 8.66
N VAL A 52 4.46 -10.24 9.71
CA VAL A 52 3.01 -9.95 9.60
C VAL A 52 2.78 -8.49 9.25
N PHE A 53 3.40 -7.54 9.96
CA PHE A 53 3.21 -6.12 9.67
C PHE A 53 3.72 -5.75 8.27
N SER A 54 4.88 -6.29 7.85
CA SER A 54 5.40 -6.13 6.49
C SER A 54 4.43 -6.68 5.44
N THR A 55 3.91 -7.89 5.64
CA THR A 55 2.97 -8.53 4.70
C THR A 55 1.67 -7.74 4.59
N VAL A 56 1.13 -7.27 5.71
CA VAL A 56 -0.10 -6.47 5.73
C VAL A 56 0.13 -5.11 5.07
N GLY A 57 1.29 -4.49 5.31
CA GLY A 57 1.74 -3.28 4.62
C GLY A 57 1.76 -3.47 3.10
N GLU A 58 2.39 -4.54 2.61
CA GLU A 58 2.41 -4.86 1.18
C GLU A 58 1.02 -5.09 0.60
N ILE A 59 0.13 -5.78 1.32
CA ILE A 59 -1.25 -6.01 0.88
C ILE A 59 -1.97 -4.67 0.72
N GLY A 60 -1.85 -3.76 1.69
CA GLY A 60 -2.45 -2.43 1.63
C GLY A 60 -1.92 -1.59 0.48
N GLN A 61 -0.60 -1.57 0.28
CA GLN A 61 0.04 -0.87 -0.84
C GLN A 61 -0.40 -1.44 -2.20
N LYS A 62 -0.43 -2.77 -2.35
CA LYS A 62 -0.94 -3.44 -3.57
C LYS A 62 -2.40 -3.10 -3.81
N ALA A 63 -3.19 -2.99 -2.74
CA ALA A 63 -4.59 -2.58 -2.79
C ALA A 63 -4.80 -1.08 -3.03
N LYS A 64 -3.73 -0.28 -3.09
CA LYS A 64 -3.71 1.18 -3.35
C LYS A 64 -4.21 2.02 -2.18
N TYR A 65 -3.87 1.62 -0.96
CA TYR A 65 -4.03 2.44 0.24
C TYR A 65 -2.69 3.02 0.67
N ASP A 66 -2.74 4.24 1.21
CA ASP A 66 -1.65 4.80 2.00
C ASP A 66 -1.65 4.17 3.39
N MET A 67 -0.53 3.60 3.82
CA MET A 67 -0.48 2.82 5.06
C MET A 67 0.02 3.68 6.20
N SER A 68 -0.80 3.87 7.24
CA SER A 68 -0.37 4.54 8.47
C SER A 68 0.79 3.79 9.12
N SER A 69 1.72 4.54 9.72
CA SER A 69 2.83 3.95 10.47
C SER A 69 2.32 3.18 11.69
N HIS A 70 3.03 2.11 12.08
CA HIS A 70 2.66 1.32 13.25
C HIS A 70 2.69 2.15 14.54
N ASP A 71 3.70 3.02 14.69
CA ASP A 71 3.87 3.84 15.88
C ASP A 71 2.74 4.85 16.06
N GLU A 72 2.35 5.55 14.99
CA GLU A 72 1.20 6.46 15.00
C GLU A 72 -0.10 5.72 15.35
N ALA A 73 -0.30 4.57 14.72
CA ALA A 73 -1.44 3.70 14.99
C ALA A 73 -1.50 3.29 16.47
N PHE A 74 -0.36 2.88 17.03
CA PHE A 74 -0.24 2.50 18.44
C PHE A 74 -0.49 3.68 19.39
N THR A 75 0.12 4.84 19.12
CA THR A 75 -0.07 6.06 19.93
C THR A 75 -1.54 6.45 20.01
N VAL A 76 -2.25 6.50 18.87
CA VAL A 76 -3.68 6.85 18.86
C VAL A 76 -4.52 5.81 19.59
N TRP A 77 -4.14 4.53 19.55
CA TRP A 77 -4.85 3.49 20.30
C TRP A 77 -4.77 3.71 21.81
N GLU A 78 -3.56 4.02 22.31
CA GLU A 78 -3.30 4.32 23.72
C GLU A 78 -4.00 5.61 24.16
N GLU A 79 -3.96 6.67 23.34
CA GLU A 79 -4.65 7.94 23.61
C GLU A 79 -6.17 7.78 23.74
N MET A 80 -6.76 6.91 22.93
CA MET A 80 -8.19 6.57 22.99
C MET A 80 -8.55 5.69 24.19
N LYS A 81 -7.56 5.24 24.97
CA LYS A 81 -7.72 4.33 26.12
C LYS A 81 -8.55 3.09 25.76
N LEU A 82 -8.35 2.59 24.54
CA LEU A 82 -9.03 1.38 24.08
C LEU A 82 -8.46 0.17 24.81
N LYS A 83 -9.32 -0.81 25.09
CA LYS A 83 -8.89 -2.03 25.77
C LYS A 83 -7.75 -2.69 25.01
N THR A 84 -6.66 -3.00 25.70
CA THR A 84 -5.52 -3.71 25.12
C THR A 84 -6.00 -5.04 24.52
N PRO A 85 -5.76 -5.25 23.22
CA PRO A 85 -6.22 -6.44 22.53
C PRO A 85 -5.39 -7.64 23.00
N ALA A 86 -6.06 -8.77 23.23
CA ALA A 86 -5.44 -10.01 23.66
C ALA A 86 -5.72 -11.10 22.63
N TYR A 87 -4.82 -12.08 22.52
CA TYR A 87 -5.04 -13.18 21.59
C TYR A 87 -6.37 -13.90 21.88
N GLY A 88 -7.18 -14.10 20.83
CA GLY A 88 -8.53 -14.67 20.93
C GLY A 88 -9.61 -13.69 21.40
N THR A 89 -9.24 -12.46 21.78
CA THR A 89 -10.16 -11.39 22.17
C THR A 89 -9.94 -10.17 21.28
N LEU A 90 -10.61 -10.18 20.12
CA LEU A 90 -10.56 -9.05 19.19
C LEU A 90 -11.36 -7.85 19.73
N PRO A 91 -10.97 -6.62 19.37
CA PRO A 91 -11.76 -5.43 19.70
C PRO A 91 -13.14 -5.47 19.04
N SER A 92 -14.10 -4.80 19.66
CA SER A 92 -15.45 -4.69 19.08
C SER A 92 -15.43 -3.86 17.79
N ALA A 93 -16.35 -4.16 16.87
CA ALA A 93 -16.50 -3.39 15.63
C ALA A 93 -16.81 -1.89 15.88
N SER A 94 -17.40 -1.55 17.03
CA SER A 94 -17.62 -0.15 17.42
C SER A 94 -16.31 0.55 17.78
N ALA A 95 -15.44 -0.11 18.55
CA ALA A 95 -14.12 0.40 18.90
C ALA A 95 -13.24 0.60 17.66
N LEU A 96 -13.18 -0.40 16.78
CA LEU A 96 -12.41 -0.33 15.54
C LEU A 96 -12.90 0.79 14.60
N ARG A 97 -14.21 1.03 14.54
CA ARG A 97 -14.75 2.15 13.76
C ARG A 97 -14.39 3.51 14.34
N LYS A 98 -14.42 3.66 15.68
CA LYS A 98 -13.98 4.90 16.32
C LYS A 98 -12.49 5.15 16.09
N TYR A 99 -11.69 4.09 16.20
CA TYR A 99 -10.26 4.11 15.98
C TYR A 99 -9.88 4.43 14.52
N GLY A 100 -10.54 3.80 13.55
CA GLY A 100 -10.32 4.16 12.13
C GLY A 100 -10.65 5.63 11.86
N LYS A 101 -11.71 6.16 12.48
CA LYS A 101 -12.08 7.58 12.34
C LYS A 101 -11.04 8.54 12.93
N SER A 102 -10.42 8.23 14.07
CA SER A 102 -9.40 9.11 14.67
C SER A 102 -8.13 9.20 13.82
N LEU A 103 -7.81 8.14 13.07
CA LEU A 103 -6.68 8.11 12.13
C LEU A 103 -7.06 8.55 10.71
N HIS A 104 -8.30 9.00 10.48
CA HIS A 104 -8.84 9.23 9.13
C HIS A 104 -8.69 8.03 8.18
N ALA A 105 -8.57 6.83 8.73
CA ALA A 105 -8.40 5.59 7.99
C ALA A 105 -9.74 5.12 7.43
N LYS A 106 -9.75 4.81 6.14
CA LYS A 106 -10.90 4.24 5.44
C LYS A 106 -11.08 2.76 5.75
N VAL A 107 -9.97 2.06 6.00
CA VAL A 107 -9.94 0.63 6.33
C VAL A 107 -9.02 0.39 7.52
N VAL A 108 -9.46 -0.51 8.41
CA VAL A 108 -8.69 -0.99 9.55
C VAL A 108 -8.45 -2.48 9.34
N LEU A 109 -7.19 -2.88 9.20
CA LEU A 109 -6.74 -4.25 9.07
C LEU A 109 -6.29 -4.75 10.45
N TYR A 110 -7.02 -5.70 11.02
CA TYR A 110 -6.81 -6.20 12.37
C TYR A 110 -6.95 -7.73 12.41
N GLY A 111 -6.34 -8.37 13.40
CA GLY A 111 -6.37 -9.82 13.46
C GLY A 111 -5.69 -10.46 14.66
N SER A 112 -5.72 -11.79 14.67
CA SER A 112 -4.96 -12.62 15.60
C SER A 112 -4.16 -13.63 14.80
N VAL A 113 -2.88 -13.81 15.13
CA VAL A 113 -2.00 -14.79 14.49
C VAL A 113 -1.42 -15.69 15.57
N SER A 114 -1.38 -16.99 15.29
CA SER A 114 -0.73 -17.97 16.16
C SER A 114 0.26 -18.77 15.36
N TRP A 115 1.48 -18.88 15.88
CA TRP A 115 2.51 -19.71 15.27
C TRP A 115 2.66 -21.03 15.97
N HIS A 116 2.78 -22.07 15.15
CA HIS A 116 3.19 -23.38 15.59
C HIS A 116 4.38 -23.84 14.74
N THR A 117 5.59 -23.57 15.22
CA THR A 117 6.80 -24.08 14.57
C THR A 117 6.94 -25.56 14.90
N ARG A 118 6.80 -26.46 13.91
CA ARG A 118 7.31 -27.83 14.03
C ARG A 118 8.76 -27.79 13.58
N SER A 119 9.70 -28.19 14.43
CA SER A 119 11.10 -28.32 14.05
C SER A 119 11.22 -29.36 12.93
N ILE A 120 11.64 -28.95 11.74
CA ILE A 120 11.98 -29.84 10.64
C ILE A 120 13.50 -30.01 10.66
N TRP A 121 13.95 -31.18 11.07
CA TRP A 121 15.36 -31.56 10.94
C TRP A 121 15.60 -31.93 9.48
N VAL A 122 16.15 -31.00 8.70
CA VAL A 122 16.64 -31.30 7.35
C VAL A 122 18.05 -31.84 7.50
N ASN A 123 18.25 -33.13 7.23
CA ASN A 123 19.58 -33.72 7.10
C ASN A 123 20.25 -33.11 5.86
N ALA A 124 20.95 -31.99 6.02
CA ALA A 124 21.84 -31.43 5.02
C ALA A 124 23.20 -32.16 5.10
N GLY A 125 23.22 -33.46 4.77
CA GLY A 125 24.46 -34.21 4.58
C GLY A 125 25.00 -34.01 3.15
N PRO A 126 26.33 -33.94 2.95
CA PRO A 126 26.92 -33.84 1.61
C PRO A 126 26.59 -35.10 0.79
N LYS A 127 26.26 -34.91 -0.49
CA LYS A 127 26.04 -35.99 -1.48
C LYS A 127 27.35 -36.65 -1.87
#